data_AF-A0A8R1ED60-F1
#
_entry.id   AF-A0A8R1ED60-F1
#
_cell.length_a   1.000
_cell.length_b   1.000
_cell.length_c   1.000
_cell.angle_alpha   90.00
_cell.angle_beta   90.00
_cell.angle_gamma   90.00
#
_symmetry.space_group_name_H-M   'P 1'
#
loop_
_entity.id
_entity.type
_entity.pdbx_description
1 polymer ?
#
loop_
_entity_poly.entity_id
_entity_poly.type
_entity_poly.pdbx_seq_one_letter_code
_entity_poly.pdbx_strand_id
1 'polypeptide(L)' 'MFFHLSLDHEVCLHPKYFGPNLNETIKMKLFNEVEGTCTGKYGFVIAVTTIDTIGHGVIQPGRGFVIYP' A
#
# COMPACT_ATOMS: atom_id res chain seq x y z
N MET A 1 11.35 15.99 15.33
CA MET A 1 12.46 15.29 14.62
C MET A 1 11.84 14.44 13.54
N PHE A 2 12.40 14.42 12.34
CA PHE A 2 11.90 13.61 11.21
C PHE A 2 12.92 12.51 10.89
N PHE A 3 12.41 11.36 10.43
CA PHE A 3 13.22 10.20 10.09
C PHE A 3 12.72 9.60 8.78
N HIS A 4 13.62 8.95 8.04
CA HIS A 4 13.27 8.15 6.88
C HIS A 4 13.30 6.68 7.29
N LEU A 5 12.23 5.93 6.97
CA LEU A 5 12.04 4.57 7.41
C LEU A 5 11.49 3.73 6.26
N SER A 6 12.06 2.54 6.05
CA SER A 6 11.51 1.53 5.15
C SER A 6 10.49 0.67 5.91
N LEU A 7 9.29 0.52 5.36
CA LEU A 7 8.18 -0.22 5.95
C LEU A 7 7.54 -1.11 4.89
N ASP A 8 7.19 -2.33 5.28
CA ASP A 8 6.35 -3.23 4.48
C ASP A 8 4.86 -2.93 4.76
N HIS A 9 4.05 -2.89 3.70
CA HIS A 9 2.62 -2.61 3.81
C HIS A 9 1.81 -3.38 2.78
N GLU A 10 0.84 -4.17 3.26
CA GLU A 10 -0.02 -4.97 2.40
C GLU A 10 -1.22 -4.15 1.90
N VAL A 11 -1.33 -3.99 0.58
CA VAL A 11 -2.45 -3.28 -0.06
C VAL A 11 -3.48 -4.29 -0.59
N CYS A 12 -4.70 -4.22 -0.05
CA CYS A 12 -5.81 -5.04 -0.54
C CYS A 12 -6.58 -4.33 -1.66
N LEU A 13 -6.67 -4.95 -2.84
CA LEU A 13 -7.30 -4.36 -4.02
C LEU A 13 -8.50 -5.17 -4.51
N HIS A 14 -9.56 -4.45 -4.88
CA HIS A 14 -10.78 -5.04 -5.45
C HIS A 14 -10.59 -5.39 -6.94
N PRO A 15 -11.16 -6.51 -7.43
CA PRO A 15 -11.00 -6.97 -8.83
C PRO A 15 -11.32 -5.95 -9.92
N LYS A 16 -12.24 -5.03 -9.64
CA LYS A 16 -12.62 -3.93 -10.54
C LYS A 16 -11.41 -3.10 -11.02
N TYR A 17 -10.34 -3.04 -10.22
CA TYR A 17 -9.16 -2.24 -10.52
C TYR A 17 -8.02 -3.03 -11.21
N PHE A 18 -8.26 -4.30 -11.56
CA PHE A 18 -7.30 -5.12 -12.29
C PHE A 18 -7.29 -4.76 -13.77
N GLY A 19 -6.73 -3.58 -14.08
CA GLY A 19 -6.62 -3.03 -15.42
C GLY A 19 -5.21 -2.55 -15.72
N PRO A 20 -5.00 -1.86 -16.86
CA PRO A 20 -3.68 -1.34 -17.26
C PRO A 20 -3.08 -0.37 -16.24
N ASN A 21 -3.92 0.30 -15.44
CA ASN A 21 -3.50 1.26 -14.41
C ASN A 21 -3.36 0.62 -13.02
N LEU A 22 -3.15 -0.70 -12.95
CA LEU A 22 -3.02 -1.45 -11.69
C LEU A 22 -1.98 -0.83 -10.76
N ASN A 23 -0.76 -0.61 -11.28
CA ASN A 23 0.35 -0.08 -10.49
C ASN A 23 0.02 1.31 -9.93
N GLU A 24 -0.57 2.18 -10.74
CA GLU A 24 -0.97 3.53 -10.29
C GLU A 24 -2.05 3.45 -9.21
N THR A 25 -3.02 2.54 -9.37
CA THR A 25 -4.08 2.34 -8.39
C THR A 25 -3.53 1.82 -7.06
N ILE A 26 -2.57 0.88 -7.09
CA ILE A 26 -1.90 0.38 -5.88
C ILE A 26 -1.16 1.52 -5.18
N LYS A 27 -0.40 2.33 -5.92
CA LYS A 27 0.34 3.48 -5.36
C LYS A 27 -0.60 4.49 -4.71
N MET A 28 -1.66 4.90 -5.44
CA MET A 28 -2.65 5.84 -4.93
C MET A 28 -3.31 5.31 -3.66
N LYS A 29 -3.64 4.02 -3.64
CA LYS A 29 -4.24 3.39 -2.47
C LYS A 29 -3.27 3.32 -1.29
N LEU A 30 -2.03 2.94 -1.52
CA LEU A 30 -0.96 2.95 -0.51
C LEU A 30 -0.83 4.34 0.13
N PHE A 31 -0.68 5.39 -0.69
CA PHE A 31 -0.56 6.76 -0.18
C PHE A 31 -1.76 7.16 0.69
N ASN A 32 -2.98 6.90 0.22
CA ASN A 32 -4.19 7.20 0.98
C ASN A 32 -4.31 6.43 2.31
N GLU A 33 -3.79 5.20 2.38
CA GLU A 33 -3.88 4.37 3.58
C GLU A 33 -2.79 4.67 4.61
N VAL A 34 -1.62 5.15 4.19
CA VAL A 34 -0.49 5.38 5.10
C VAL A 34 -0.24 6.86 5.41
N GLU A 35 -0.40 7.77 4.45
CA GLU A 35 -0.12 9.19 4.68
C GLU A 35 -1.17 9.80 5.61
N GLY A 36 -0.70 10.53 6.63
CA GLY A 36 -1.56 11.11 7.64
C GLY A 36 -2.01 10.14 8.74
N THR A 37 -1.52 8.90 8.73
CA THR A 37 -1.81 7.94 9.82
C THR A 37 -0.82 8.09 10.99
N CYS A 38 -1.31 7.82 12.20
CA CYS A 38 -0.47 7.77 13.39
C CYS A 38 -0.25 6.32 13.81
N THR A 39 1.01 5.90 13.80
CA THR A 39 1.43 4.59 14.27
C THR A 39 2.00 4.73 15.68
N GLY A 40 1.57 3.87 16.61
CA GLY A 40 2.08 3.93 17.99
C GLY A 40 3.60 3.66 18.11
N LYS A 41 4.19 2.97 17.11
CA LYS A 41 5.60 2.58 17.11
C LYS A 41 6.51 3.60 16.42
N TYR A 42 6.06 4.22 15.33
CA TYR A 42 6.90 5.10 14.49
C TYR A 42 6.44 6.56 14.49
N GLY A 43 5.31 6.87 15.14
CA GLY A 43 4.71 8.19 15.18
C GLY A 43 3.84 8.47 13.96
N PHE A 44 3.77 9.75 13.59
CA PHE A 44 2.91 10.24 12.52
C PHE A 44 3.60 10.13 11.15
N VAL A 45 2.94 9.46 10.20
CA VAL A 45 3.42 9.31 8.82
C VAL A 45 3.06 10.55 8.02
N ILE A 46 4.06 11.22 7.48
CA ILE A 46 3.90 12.52 6.80
C ILE A 46 3.72 12.34 5.30
N ALA A 47 4.60 11.55 4.69
CA ALA A 47 4.61 11.29 3.26
C ALA A 47 5.38 10.00 2.96
N VAL A 48 4.99 9.32 1.88
CA VAL A 48 5.76 8.23 1.29
C VAL A 48 6.69 8.81 0.24
N THR A 49 7.99 8.56 0.40
CA THR A 49 9.05 9.08 -0.49
C THR A 49 9.24 8.22 -1.72
N THR A 50 9.40 6.91 -1.53
CA THR A 50 9.70 5.94 -2.57
C THR A 50 8.99 4.62 -2.30
N ILE A 51 8.68 3.89 -3.37
CA ILE A 51 8.16 2.53 -3.32
C ILE A 51 9.21 1.65 -3.98
N ASP A 52 9.89 0.83 -3.19
CA ASP A 52 11.01 0.01 -3.65
C ASP A 52 10.54 -1.11 -4.58
N THR A 53 9.59 -1.93 -4.11
CA THR A 53 9.06 -3.07 -4.86
C THR A 53 7.58 -3.26 -4.58
N ILE A 54 6.83 -3.67 -5.60
CA ILE A 54 5.45 -4.16 -5.46
C ILE A 54 5.52 -5.67 -5.74
N GLY A 55 5.22 -6.49 -4.74
CA GLY A 55 5.30 -7.93 -4.90
C GLY A 55 4.13 -8.52 -5.68
N HIS A 56 4.18 -9.82 -5.92
CA HIS A 56 3.09 -10.53 -6.59
C HIS A 56 1.85 -10.59 -5.70
N GLY A 57 0.72 -10.19 -6.28
CA GLY A 57 -0.55 -10.20 -5.57
C GLY A 57 -1.06 -11.61 -5.28
N VAL A 58 -1.52 -11.87 -4.06
CA VAL A 58 -2.14 -13.13 -3.65
C VAL A 58 -3.66 -12.97 -3.58
N ILE A 59 -4.40 -13.84 -4.29
CA ILE A 59 -5.87 -13.82 -4.30
C ILE A 59 -6.41 -14.36 -2.98
N GLN A 60 -7.32 -13.62 -2.36
CA GLN A 60 -8.08 -14.06 -1.20
C GLN A 60 -9.24 -14.97 -1.62
N PRO A 61 -9.36 -16.17 -1.02
CA PRO A 61 -10.44 -17.10 -1.34
C PRO A 61 -11.81 -16.52 -0.95
N GLY A 62 -12.83 -16.79 -1.77
CA GLY A 62 -14.23 -16.48 -1.48
C GLY A 62 -14.70 -15.05 -1.78
N ARG A 63 -13.80 -14.06 -1.91
CA ARG A 63 -14.15 -12.67 -2.26
C ARG A 63 -13.49 -12.13 -3.52
N GLY A 64 -12.43 -12.79 -4.00
CA GLY A 64 -11.71 -12.41 -5.22
C GLY A 64 -10.78 -11.20 -5.07
N PHE A 65 -10.69 -10.59 -3.89
CA PHE A 65 -9.72 -9.52 -3.61
C PHE A 65 -8.29 -10.04 -3.73
N VAL A 66 -7.36 -9.14 -4.02
CA VAL A 66 -5.93 -9.47 -4.11
C VAL A 66 -5.15 -8.61 -3.13
N ILE A 67 -4.25 -9.23 -2.36
CA ILE A 67 -3.30 -8.54 -1.48
C ILE A 67 -1.96 -8.42 -2.21
N TYR A 68 -1.44 -7.21 -2.34
CA TYR A 68 -0.09 -6.93 -2.84
C TYR A 68 0.81 -6.55 -1.66
N PRO A 69 1.97 -7.23 -1.47
CA PRO A 69 2.97 -6.85 -0.49
C PRO A 69 3.91 -5.75 -1.00
#